data_AF-A0A957F1D7-F1
#
_entry.id   AF-A0A957F1D7-F1
#
_cell.length_a   1.000
_cell.length_b   1.000
_cell.length_c   1.000
_cell.angle_alpha   90.00
_cell.angle_beta   90.00
_cell.angle_gamma   90.00
#
_symmetry.space_group_name_H-M   'P 1'
#
loop_
_entity.id
_entity.type
_entity.pdbx_description
1 polymer ?
#
loop_
_entity_poly.entity_id
_entity_poly.type
_entity_poly.pdbx_seq_one_letter_code
_entity_poly.pdbx_strand_id
1 'polypeptide(L)'
;MKRFVRRVITKAPNVLDLWRFHLRNGAARAGLLRPNRRYTRFIVLGTARTGSNYLRGLLNAHDQVVAFGEVFRHYEEIGWDFSLVPETGAMRRQFQSDPVAFVEQRIYGNFPAHIRAAGFKIFYYHAQQPAWAPLWPHLEAQTDIKVLHVKRRNYLKTLLSRKRAFLTDEWVRRAPGSSQPVGPIAIPYEECLADFTKTRAYEAEFDGRFATHDRYDVMYEDLARNEAAEMRRILAFLGVPEKAVAPSTVKQSKSLPLSQAIANYAALKAQFAGTEWAAFFTD
;
A
#
# COMPACT_ATOMS: atom_id res chain seq x y z
N MET A 1 14.53 29.64 18.06
CA MET A 1 15.24 29.01 19.20
C MET A 1 14.38 27.87 19.73
N LYS A 2 15.00 26.70 19.90
CA LYS A 2 14.41 25.34 19.96
C LYS A 2 13.20 25.20 20.90
N ARG A 3 12.07 24.65 20.40
CA ARG A 3 11.07 23.98 21.24
C ARG A 3 10.88 22.54 20.77
N PHE A 4 11.34 21.67 21.68
CA PHE A 4 11.21 20.22 21.72
C PHE A 4 9.79 19.76 21.37
N VAL A 5 9.62 19.03 20.27
CA VAL A 5 8.43 18.20 20.06
C VAL A 5 8.75 16.83 20.64
N ARG A 6 8.15 16.53 21.81
CA ARG A 6 8.15 15.19 22.39
C ARG A 6 7.49 14.23 21.40
N ARG A 7 8.32 13.36 20.83
CA ARG A 7 7.94 12.28 19.91
C ARG A 7 7.20 11.22 20.74
N VAL A 8 5.90 11.05 20.53
CA VAL A 8 5.19 9.85 20.98
C VAL A 8 5.68 8.71 20.09
N ILE A 9 6.69 7.99 20.57
CA ILE A 9 7.16 6.73 19.98
C ILE A 9 6.10 5.69 20.33
N THR A 10 5.20 5.40 19.39
CA THR A 10 4.45 4.14 19.45
C THR A 10 5.46 3.02 19.24
N LYS A 11 5.80 2.32 20.34
CA LYS A 11 6.69 1.16 20.35
C LYS A 11 6.08 0.03 19.52
N ALA A 12 6.40 -0.05 18.24
CA ALA A 12 6.38 -1.31 17.50
C ALA A 12 7.79 -1.91 17.58
N PRO A 13 8.00 -3.06 18.27
CA PRO A 13 9.34 -3.66 18.41
C PRO A 13 10.03 -3.92 17.06
N ASN A 14 9.25 -4.18 16.01
CA ASN A 14 9.72 -4.49 14.66
C ASN A 14 10.47 -3.34 13.99
N VAL A 15 10.08 -2.09 14.24
CA VAL A 15 10.71 -0.92 13.60
C VAL A 15 12.11 -0.71 14.15
N LEU A 16 12.32 -0.95 15.46
CA LEU A 16 13.62 -0.85 16.13
C LEU A 16 14.59 -1.99 15.73
N ASP A 17 14.08 -3.19 15.43
CA ASP A 17 14.90 -4.29 14.92
C ASP A 17 15.17 -4.16 13.41
N LEU A 18 14.24 -3.62 12.60
CA LEU A 18 14.53 -3.17 11.23
C LEU A 18 15.57 -2.04 11.22
N TRP A 19 15.48 -1.11 12.17
CA TRP A 19 16.44 -0.04 12.42
C TRP A 19 17.85 -0.58 12.64
N ARG A 20 17.97 -1.53 13.57
CA ARG A 20 19.25 -2.20 13.85
C ARG A 20 19.73 -2.97 12.64
N PHE A 21 18.84 -3.57 11.86
CA PHE A 21 19.17 -4.31 10.64
C PHE A 21 19.71 -3.39 9.53
N HIS A 22 19.05 -2.28 9.22
CA HIS A 22 19.49 -1.33 8.18
C HIS A 22 20.72 -0.50 8.60
N LEU A 23 20.87 -0.13 9.89
CA LEU A 23 22.10 0.47 10.42
C LEU A 23 23.26 -0.54 10.46
N ARG A 24 22.99 -1.83 10.71
CA ARG A 24 24.01 -2.89 10.83
C ARG A 24 24.16 -3.73 9.56
N ASN A 25 24.12 -3.10 8.40
CA ASN A 25 24.75 -3.68 7.21
C ASN A 25 26.31 -3.70 7.29
N GLY A 26 26.88 -3.40 8.47
CA GLY A 26 28.20 -3.87 8.89
C GLY A 26 28.20 -5.24 9.60
N ALA A 27 27.15 -5.64 10.31
CA ALA A 27 27.12 -6.87 11.12
C ALA A 27 26.74 -8.13 10.32
N ALA A 28 25.98 -7.99 9.23
CA ALA A 28 25.82 -9.05 8.23
C ALA A 28 27.13 -9.26 7.43
N ARG A 29 27.98 -8.23 7.31
CA ARG A 29 29.38 -8.34 6.84
C ARG A 29 30.33 -8.88 7.92
N ALA A 30 29.96 -8.78 9.20
CA ALA A 30 30.76 -9.25 10.34
C ALA A 30 30.27 -10.60 10.93
N GLY A 31 29.38 -11.34 10.25
CA GLY A 31 28.99 -12.70 10.63
C GLY A 31 28.12 -12.85 11.90
N LEU A 32 27.58 -11.75 12.46
CA LEU A 32 26.88 -11.77 13.77
C LEU A 32 25.38 -12.10 13.70
N LEU A 33 24.79 -12.16 12.50
CA LEU A 33 23.42 -12.62 12.28
C LEU A 33 23.43 -13.63 11.12
N ARG A 34 22.78 -14.79 11.28
CA ARG A 34 22.62 -15.73 10.17
C ARG A 34 21.72 -15.07 9.10
N PRO A 35 22.23 -14.77 7.90
CA PRO A 35 21.42 -14.17 6.85
C PRO A 35 20.29 -15.14 6.46
N ASN A 36 19.04 -14.72 6.61
CA ASN A 36 17.89 -15.49 6.14
C ASN A 36 17.40 -14.93 4.80
N ARG A 37 17.29 -15.83 3.81
CA ARG A 37 16.58 -15.60 2.53
C ARG A 37 15.40 -16.54 2.34
N ARG A 38 15.11 -17.38 3.34
CA ARG A 38 13.97 -18.31 3.37
C ARG A 38 12.80 -17.61 4.05
N TYR A 39 12.15 -16.73 3.29
CA TYR A 39 10.92 -16.05 3.65
C TYR A 39 10.10 -15.84 2.37
N THR A 40 8.79 -15.64 2.51
CA THR A 40 7.91 -15.35 1.39
C THR A 40 8.16 -13.94 0.88
N ARG A 41 8.48 -13.81 -0.41
CA ARG A 41 8.54 -12.52 -1.10
C ARG A 41 7.13 -12.14 -1.53
N PHE A 42 6.73 -10.88 -1.36
CA PHE A 42 5.43 -10.44 -1.84
C PHE A 42 5.40 -9.00 -2.32
N ILE A 43 4.41 -8.67 -3.15
CA ILE A 43 4.03 -7.30 -3.47
C ILE A 43 2.61 -7.01 -3.01
N VAL A 44 2.36 -5.78 -2.59
CA VAL A 44 1.01 -5.24 -2.39
C VAL A 44 0.69 -4.38 -3.60
N LEU A 45 -0.05 -4.98 -4.53
CA LEU A 45 -0.40 -4.40 -5.83
C LEU A 45 -1.76 -3.71 -5.75
N GLY A 46 -1.92 -2.54 -6.38
CA GLY A 46 -3.23 -1.90 -6.45
C GLY A 46 -3.17 -0.45 -6.95
N THR A 47 -4.09 0.37 -6.44
CA THR A 47 -4.10 1.82 -6.66
C THR A 47 -4.29 2.57 -5.34
N ALA A 48 -4.07 3.89 -5.34
CA ALA A 48 -4.36 4.72 -4.20
C ALA A 48 -5.84 4.58 -3.77
N ARG A 49 -6.09 4.70 -2.46
CA ARG A 49 -7.43 4.73 -1.83
C ARG A 49 -8.23 3.42 -1.91
N THR A 50 -7.54 2.31 -2.18
CA THR A 50 -8.04 0.92 -2.05
C THR A 50 -7.87 0.33 -0.65
N GLY A 51 -7.35 1.09 0.31
CA GLY A 51 -7.02 0.57 1.65
C GLY A 51 -5.65 -0.10 1.75
N SER A 52 -4.80 0.01 0.72
CA SER A 52 -3.43 -0.55 0.74
C SER A 52 -2.54 -0.05 1.90
N ASN A 53 -2.75 1.17 2.41
CA ASN A 53 -2.08 1.66 3.63
C ASN A 53 -2.61 1.02 4.91
N TYR A 54 -3.91 0.72 4.97
CA TYR A 54 -4.52 0.00 6.09
C TYR A 54 -3.98 -1.42 6.16
N LEU A 55 -3.99 -2.14 5.03
CA LEU A 55 -3.36 -3.46 4.92
C LEU A 55 -1.89 -3.45 5.32
N ARG A 56 -1.09 -2.49 4.82
CA ARG A 56 0.33 -2.36 5.21
C ARG A 56 0.49 -2.18 6.72
N GLY A 57 -0.35 -1.34 7.34
CA GLY A 57 -0.34 -1.13 8.78
C GLY A 57 -0.64 -2.40 9.59
N LEU A 58 -1.56 -3.23 9.10
CA LEU A 58 -1.88 -4.54 9.69
C LEU A 58 -0.75 -5.55 9.51
N LEU A 59 -0.16 -5.63 8.31
CA LEU A 59 0.99 -6.50 8.03
C LEU A 59 2.18 -6.16 8.94
N ASN A 60 2.56 -4.88 9.04
CA ASN A 60 3.68 -4.45 9.87
C ASN A 60 3.41 -4.51 11.39
N ALA A 61 2.15 -4.72 11.81
CA ALA A 61 1.85 -5.02 13.21
C ALA A 61 2.28 -6.44 13.60
N HIS A 62 2.51 -7.33 12.64
CA HIS A 62 3.09 -8.65 12.88
C HIS A 62 4.62 -8.59 12.89
N ASP A 63 5.23 -9.18 13.91
CA ASP A 63 6.69 -9.26 14.13
C ASP A 63 7.49 -10.14 13.16
N GLN A 64 6.82 -10.81 12.22
CA GLN A 64 7.45 -11.68 11.25
C GLN A 64 7.22 -11.20 9.81
N VAL A 65 6.61 -10.01 9.64
CA VAL A 65 6.27 -9.44 8.35
C VAL A 65 6.89 -8.06 8.21
N VAL A 66 7.49 -7.82 7.04
CA VAL A 66 8.00 -6.52 6.64
C VAL A 66 7.31 -6.09 5.36
N ALA A 67 6.50 -5.04 5.43
CA ALA A 67 5.81 -4.46 4.29
C ALA A 67 6.28 -3.00 4.09
N PHE A 68 7.18 -2.79 3.14
CA PHE A 68 7.63 -1.45 2.76
C PHE A 68 6.52 -0.65 2.07
N GLY A 69 6.69 0.67 2.07
CA GLY A 69 5.77 1.61 1.45
C GLY A 69 5.74 1.56 -0.08
N GLU A 70 5.31 2.68 -0.66
CA GLU A 70 5.24 2.88 -2.11
C GLU A 70 6.62 3.18 -2.71
N VAL A 71 7.51 2.18 -2.70
CA VAL A 71 8.94 2.30 -3.00
C VAL A 71 9.23 3.04 -4.31
N PHE A 72 8.47 2.74 -5.38
CA PHE A 72 8.66 3.29 -6.73
C PHE A 72 7.66 4.40 -7.10
N ARG A 73 7.16 5.15 -6.11
CA ARG A 73 6.24 6.28 -6.34
C ARG A 73 6.94 7.50 -6.95
N HIS A 74 8.12 7.85 -6.44
CA HIS A 74 8.86 9.04 -6.84
C HIS A 74 10.31 8.69 -7.17
N TYR A 75 10.81 9.18 -8.30
CA TYR A 75 12.19 8.89 -8.74
C TYR A 75 13.27 9.45 -7.80
N GLU A 76 12.95 10.58 -7.18
CA GLU A 76 13.85 11.30 -6.26
C GLU A 76 13.60 10.96 -4.79
N GLU A 77 12.76 9.98 -4.47
CA GLU A 77 12.50 9.61 -3.07
C GLU A 77 12.13 8.14 -2.98
N ILE A 78 12.85 7.40 -2.13
CA ILE A 78 12.50 6.01 -1.89
C ILE A 78 11.31 5.99 -0.92
N GLY A 79 10.16 5.52 -1.39
CA GLY A 79 8.94 5.43 -0.59
C GLY A 79 8.97 4.33 0.46
N TRP A 80 9.92 4.37 1.41
CA TRP A 80 10.03 3.38 2.49
C TRP A 80 8.79 3.32 3.37
N ASP A 81 8.15 4.48 3.59
CA ASP A 81 7.09 4.71 4.59
C ASP A 81 7.44 4.29 6.03
N PHE A 82 8.74 4.19 6.31
CA PHE A 82 9.32 4.12 7.64
C PHE A 82 10.14 5.40 7.83
N SER A 83 9.87 6.18 8.88
CA SER A 83 10.45 7.53 9.07
C SER A 83 11.96 7.57 9.37
N LEU A 84 12.66 6.47 9.11
CA LEU A 84 13.76 6.00 9.92
C LEU A 84 14.73 5.07 9.15
N VAL A 85 14.51 4.81 7.85
CA VAL A 85 15.48 4.09 7.00
C VAL A 85 16.50 5.11 6.49
N PRO A 86 17.79 5.03 6.89
CA PRO A 86 18.78 5.99 6.43
C PRO A 86 19.10 5.75 4.96
N GLU A 87 18.81 6.74 4.13
CA GLU A 87 19.15 6.72 2.71
C GLU A 87 20.59 7.19 2.49
N THR A 88 21.40 6.35 1.85
CA THR A 88 22.75 6.74 1.44
C THR A 88 22.75 7.16 -0.03
N GLY A 89 23.70 8.02 -0.43
CA GLY A 89 23.84 8.39 -1.85
C GLY A 89 24.08 7.18 -2.76
N ALA A 90 24.75 6.13 -2.28
CA ALA A 90 24.93 4.87 -3.02
C ALA A 90 23.62 4.10 -3.20
N MET A 91 22.80 4.02 -2.13
CA MET A 91 21.47 3.39 -2.19
C MET A 91 20.55 4.13 -3.17
N ARG A 92 20.57 5.46 -3.13
CA ARG A 92 19.80 6.32 -4.05
C ARG A 92 20.23 6.14 -5.50
N ARG A 93 21.54 6.13 -5.78
CA ARG A 93 22.04 5.86 -7.13
C ARG A 93 21.59 4.49 -7.62
N GLN A 94 21.72 3.45 -6.80
CA GLN A 94 21.25 2.11 -7.15
C GLN A 94 19.73 2.09 -7.44
N PHE A 95 18.93 2.71 -6.58
CA PHE A 95 17.48 2.84 -6.79
C PHE A 95 17.12 3.51 -8.12
N GLN A 96 17.89 4.52 -8.52
CA GLN A 96 17.67 5.29 -9.73
C GLN A 96 18.17 4.58 -10.99
N SER A 97 19.33 3.92 -10.93
CA SER A 97 19.98 3.33 -12.12
C SER A 97 19.73 1.84 -12.32
N ASP A 98 19.43 1.10 -11.24
CA ASP A 98 19.27 -0.35 -11.25
C ASP A 98 18.16 -0.79 -10.26
N PRO A 99 16.89 -0.60 -10.62
CA PRO A 99 15.74 -0.89 -9.76
C PRO A 99 15.63 -2.37 -9.42
N VAL A 100 16.10 -3.25 -10.31
CA VAL A 100 16.04 -4.71 -10.12
C VAL A 100 17.03 -5.12 -9.04
N ALA A 101 18.30 -4.70 -9.15
CA ALA A 101 19.27 -4.96 -8.09
C ALA A 101 18.86 -4.29 -6.79
N PHE A 102 18.23 -3.12 -6.84
CA PHE A 102 17.67 -2.47 -5.67
C PHE A 102 16.63 -3.35 -4.97
N VAL A 103 15.63 -3.88 -5.70
CA VAL A 103 14.63 -4.80 -5.14
C VAL A 103 15.30 -6.04 -4.55
N GLU A 104 16.13 -6.74 -5.32
CA GLU A 104 16.75 -7.99 -4.86
C GLU A 104 17.68 -7.82 -3.65
N GLN A 105 18.36 -6.67 -3.53
CA GLN A 105 19.36 -6.47 -2.48
C GLN A 105 18.84 -5.71 -1.28
N ARG A 106 17.84 -4.83 -1.46
CA ARG A 106 17.33 -3.93 -0.41
C ARG A 106 15.94 -4.29 0.08
N ILE A 107 15.10 -4.84 -0.78
CA ILE A 107 13.74 -5.27 -0.45
C ILE A 107 13.71 -6.76 -0.13
N TYR A 108 14.31 -7.58 -1.00
CA TYR A 108 14.45 -9.03 -0.83
C TYR A 108 15.88 -9.44 -0.45
N GLY A 109 16.56 -8.55 0.27
CA GLY A 109 17.88 -8.81 0.83
C GLY A 109 17.84 -9.79 2.00
N ASN A 110 18.89 -9.80 2.81
CA ASN A 110 18.88 -10.63 4.02
C ASN A 110 17.86 -10.06 5.02
N PHE A 111 17.26 -10.91 5.83
CA PHE A 111 16.52 -10.49 7.02
C PHE A 111 16.95 -11.34 8.24
N PRO A 112 16.64 -10.91 9.48
CA PRO A 112 16.71 -11.79 10.64
C PRO A 112 15.89 -13.07 10.44
N ALA A 113 16.32 -14.19 11.04
CA ALA A 113 15.68 -15.49 10.84
C ALA A 113 14.20 -15.57 11.28
N HIS A 114 13.75 -14.66 12.14
CA HIS A 114 12.34 -14.60 12.56
C HIS A 114 11.42 -13.97 11.51
N ILE A 115 11.95 -13.22 10.53
CA ILE A 115 11.15 -12.66 9.44
C ILE A 115 10.76 -13.79 8.49
N ARG A 116 9.44 -13.89 8.22
CA ARG A 116 8.81 -14.95 7.43
C ARG A 116 8.19 -14.43 6.14
N ALA A 117 7.90 -13.13 6.04
CA ALA A 117 7.49 -12.51 4.80
C ALA A 117 8.06 -11.09 4.67
N ALA A 118 8.51 -10.72 3.47
CA ALA A 118 8.99 -9.38 3.16
C ALA A 118 8.50 -8.93 1.78
N GLY A 119 8.08 -7.68 1.68
CA GLY A 119 7.44 -7.16 0.49
C GLY A 119 7.30 -5.65 0.48
N PHE A 120 6.78 -5.11 -0.60
CA PHE A 120 6.61 -3.67 -0.78
C PHE A 120 5.31 -3.35 -1.54
N LYS A 121 4.85 -2.11 -1.43
CA LYS A 121 3.70 -1.63 -2.20
C LYS A 121 4.15 -1.10 -3.55
N ILE A 122 3.37 -1.41 -4.58
CA ILE A 122 3.50 -0.82 -5.91
C ILE A 122 2.13 -0.62 -6.51
N PHE A 123 1.90 0.53 -7.15
CA PHE A 123 0.65 0.80 -7.85
C PHE A 123 0.81 0.67 -9.35
N TYR A 124 -0.31 0.43 -10.05
CA TYR A 124 -0.34 0.20 -11.50
C TYR A 124 0.44 1.26 -12.30
N TYR A 125 0.35 2.52 -11.85
CA TYR A 125 0.98 3.69 -12.48
C TYR A 125 2.31 4.10 -11.83
N HIS A 126 2.94 3.25 -11.00
CA HIS A 126 4.29 3.46 -10.50
C HIS A 126 5.34 2.92 -11.47
N ALA A 127 6.61 3.18 -11.17
CA ALA A 127 7.74 2.67 -11.96
C ALA A 127 7.76 3.12 -13.44
N GLN A 128 7.23 4.32 -13.74
CA GLN A 128 7.05 4.82 -15.11
C GLN A 128 8.31 5.49 -15.71
N GLN A 129 9.37 5.65 -14.92
CA GLN A 129 10.60 6.26 -15.41
C GLN A 129 11.32 5.31 -16.37
N PRO A 130 11.96 5.79 -17.44
CA PRO A 130 12.69 4.92 -18.38
C PRO A 130 13.73 4.03 -17.70
N ALA A 131 14.46 4.56 -16.72
CA ALA A 131 15.41 3.80 -15.92
C ALA A 131 14.77 2.66 -15.09
N TRP A 132 13.45 2.73 -14.88
CA TRP A 132 12.67 1.74 -14.16
C TRP A 132 11.93 0.73 -15.04
N ALA A 133 12.03 0.86 -16.37
CA ALA A 133 11.40 -0.06 -17.32
C ALA A 133 11.66 -1.55 -17.02
N PRO A 134 12.86 -1.99 -16.55
CA PRO A 134 13.11 -3.40 -16.27
C PRO A 134 12.38 -3.97 -15.04
N LEU A 135 11.91 -3.13 -14.12
CA LEU A 135 11.31 -3.59 -12.86
C LEU A 135 10.06 -4.44 -13.11
N TRP A 136 9.24 -3.95 -14.03
CA TRP A 136 7.92 -4.48 -14.31
C TRP A 136 7.98 -5.89 -14.93
N PRO A 137 8.80 -6.13 -15.98
CA PRO A 137 9.10 -7.48 -16.47
C PRO A 137 9.77 -8.39 -15.45
N HIS A 138 10.64 -7.84 -14.58
CA HIS A 138 11.30 -8.61 -13.52
C HIS A 138 10.29 -9.20 -12.52
N LEU A 139 9.34 -8.38 -12.05
CA LEU A 139 8.30 -8.84 -11.13
C LEU A 139 7.37 -9.88 -11.76
N GLU A 140 7.08 -9.76 -13.05
CA GLU A 140 6.30 -10.76 -13.80
C GLU A 140 7.03 -12.10 -13.94
N ALA A 141 8.33 -12.07 -14.23
CA ALA A 141 9.11 -13.30 -14.44
C ALA A 141 9.34 -14.10 -13.14
N GLN A 142 9.31 -13.44 -11.97
CA GLN A 142 9.51 -14.08 -10.67
C GLN A 142 8.20 -14.55 -10.05
N THR A 143 7.74 -15.73 -10.46
CA THR A 143 6.49 -16.34 -9.97
C THR A 143 6.53 -16.82 -8.52
N ASP A 144 7.70 -16.82 -7.87
CA ASP A 144 7.85 -17.06 -6.43
C ASP A 144 7.44 -15.84 -5.57
N ILE A 145 7.29 -14.67 -6.18
CA ILE A 145 6.72 -13.49 -5.52
C ILE A 145 5.20 -13.66 -5.41
N LYS A 146 4.68 -13.67 -4.18
CA LYS A 146 3.24 -13.66 -3.95
C LYS A 146 2.63 -12.28 -4.21
N VAL A 147 1.42 -12.24 -4.74
CA VAL A 147 0.73 -10.99 -5.07
C VAL A 147 -0.48 -10.78 -4.16
N LEU A 148 -0.42 -9.77 -3.30
CA LEU A 148 -1.60 -9.27 -2.58
C LEU A 148 -2.22 -8.15 -3.42
N HIS A 149 -3.27 -8.48 -4.18
CA HIS A 149 -3.91 -7.54 -5.11
C HIS A 149 -5.05 -6.80 -4.42
N VAL A 150 -4.80 -5.58 -3.98
CA VAL A 150 -5.75 -4.78 -3.20
C VAL A 150 -6.67 -3.99 -4.12
N LYS A 151 -7.97 -4.30 -4.06
CA LYS A 151 -9.01 -3.63 -4.84
C LYS A 151 -10.10 -3.08 -3.92
N ARG A 152 -10.93 -2.19 -4.46
CA ARG A 152 -12.06 -1.61 -3.74
C ARG A 152 -13.28 -1.61 -4.64
N ARG A 153 -14.33 -2.32 -4.22
CA ARG A 153 -15.50 -2.58 -5.08
C ARG A 153 -16.21 -1.31 -5.53
N ASN A 154 -16.25 -0.28 -4.68
CA ASN A 154 -16.94 0.97 -5.01
C ASN A 154 -15.95 2.02 -5.54
N TYR A 155 -15.86 2.17 -6.86
CA TYR A 155 -14.94 3.13 -7.49
C TYR A 155 -15.32 4.59 -7.21
N LEU A 156 -16.60 4.91 -7.05
CA LEU A 156 -17.05 6.25 -6.67
C LEU A 156 -16.47 6.67 -5.30
N LYS A 157 -16.43 5.76 -4.33
CA LYS A 157 -15.78 5.99 -3.03
C LYS A 157 -14.27 6.20 -3.17
N THR A 158 -13.62 5.50 -4.09
CA THR A 158 -12.19 5.67 -4.41
C THR A 158 -11.93 7.06 -5.00
N LEU A 159 -12.72 7.47 -6.01
CA LEU A 159 -12.62 8.78 -6.66
C LEU A 159 -12.88 9.93 -5.69
N LEU A 160 -14.00 9.90 -4.97
CA LEU A 160 -14.32 10.89 -3.95
C LEU A 160 -13.20 11.01 -2.91
N SER A 161 -12.64 9.87 -2.47
CA SER A 161 -11.55 9.90 -1.50
C SER A 161 -10.26 10.49 -2.08
N ARG A 162 -9.95 10.31 -3.37
CA ARG A 162 -8.80 10.97 -4.00
C ARG A 162 -9.04 12.47 -4.12
N LYS A 163 -10.20 12.90 -4.61
CA LYS A 163 -10.55 14.32 -4.71
C LYS A 163 -10.40 15.06 -3.38
N ARG A 164 -10.93 14.47 -2.30
CA ARG A 164 -10.80 15.04 -0.95
C ARG A 164 -9.34 15.15 -0.50
N ALA A 165 -8.52 14.13 -0.77
CA ALA A 165 -7.10 14.18 -0.43
C ALA A 165 -6.36 15.29 -1.20
N PHE A 166 -6.64 15.45 -2.50
CA PHE A 166 -6.09 16.54 -3.31
C PHE A 166 -6.49 17.93 -2.77
N LEU A 167 -7.74 18.09 -2.31
CA LEU A 167 -8.22 19.37 -1.77
C LEU A 167 -7.66 19.71 -0.38
N THR A 168 -7.27 18.71 0.41
CA THR A 168 -6.86 18.89 1.82
C THR A 168 -5.37 18.71 2.06
N ASP A 169 -4.63 18.23 1.05
CA ASP A 169 -3.27 17.71 1.17
C ASP A 169 -3.11 16.59 2.24
N GLU A 170 -4.23 16.01 2.71
CA GLU A 170 -4.24 14.94 3.71
C GLU A 170 -4.41 13.56 3.05
N TRP A 171 -3.27 12.93 2.73
CA TRP A 171 -3.23 11.60 2.14
C TRP A 171 -3.42 10.46 3.16
N VAL A 172 -3.03 10.69 4.43
CA VAL A 172 -3.18 9.77 5.56
C VAL A 172 -3.48 10.57 6.83
N ARG A 173 -4.64 10.36 7.47
CA ARG A 173 -4.92 10.96 8.79
C ARG A 173 -4.09 10.28 9.86
N ARG A 174 -3.19 11.03 10.51
CA ARG A 174 -2.31 10.55 11.58
C ARG A 174 -2.85 10.83 12.99
N ALA A 175 -3.91 11.64 13.13
CA ALA A 175 -4.58 11.92 14.40
C ALA A 175 -6.09 12.22 14.21
N PRO A 176 -6.96 11.93 15.21
CA PRO A 176 -8.33 12.43 15.23
C PRO A 176 -8.35 13.96 15.38
N GLY A 177 -9.01 14.68 14.48
CA GLY A 177 -9.32 16.11 14.65
C GLY A 177 -8.51 17.14 13.83
N SER A 178 -7.60 16.74 12.94
CA SER A 178 -6.77 17.71 12.18
C SER A 178 -7.40 18.26 10.89
N SER A 179 -8.46 17.64 10.37
CA SER A 179 -8.96 17.99 9.04
C SER A 179 -10.10 19.00 9.10
N GLN A 180 -10.00 20.09 8.34
CA GLN A 180 -11.15 20.93 8.05
C GLN A 180 -12.24 20.09 7.34
N PRO A 181 -13.52 20.27 7.65
CA PRO A 181 -14.61 19.61 6.93
C PRO A 181 -14.57 20.05 5.46
N VAL A 182 -14.25 19.14 4.55
CA VAL A 182 -14.45 19.38 3.12
C VAL A 182 -15.94 19.25 2.86
N GLY A 183 -16.57 20.33 2.39
CA GLY A 183 -17.95 20.33 1.95
C GLY A 183 -18.22 19.33 0.82
N PRO A 184 -19.48 19.19 0.38
CA PRO A 184 -19.82 18.36 -0.76
C PRO A 184 -19.05 18.80 -2.01
N ILE A 185 -18.54 17.84 -2.79
CA ILE A 185 -17.76 18.12 -4.01
C ILE A 185 -18.63 17.76 -5.21
N ALA A 186 -18.72 18.66 -6.20
CA ALA A 186 -19.31 18.31 -7.49
C ALA A 186 -18.29 17.50 -8.31
N ILE A 187 -18.74 16.40 -8.90
CA ILE A 187 -17.90 15.55 -9.76
C ILE A 187 -18.59 15.41 -11.11
N PRO A 188 -17.97 15.83 -12.23
CA PRO A 188 -18.56 15.66 -13.54
C PRO A 188 -18.78 14.18 -13.90
N TYR A 189 -19.77 13.92 -14.75
CA TYR A 189 -20.12 12.56 -15.18
C TYR A 189 -18.97 11.91 -15.96
N GLU A 190 -18.39 12.66 -16.89
CA GLU A 190 -17.26 12.24 -17.72
C GLU A 190 -16.03 11.92 -16.87
N GLU A 191 -15.80 12.64 -15.78
CA GLU A 191 -14.72 12.34 -14.84
C GLU A 191 -14.97 11.01 -14.12
N CYS A 192 -16.21 10.76 -13.67
CA CYS A 192 -16.58 9.50 -13.05
C CYS A 192 -16.41 8.33 -14.02
N LEU A 193 -16.95 8.45 -15.24
CA LEU A 193 -16.91 7.40 -16.25
C LEU A 193 -15.46 7.09 -16.66
N ALA A 194 -14.65 8.11 -16.91
CA ALA A 194 -13.24 7.94 -17.24
C ALA A 194 -12.48 7.23 -16.13
N ASP A 195 -12.72 7.62 -14.88
CA ASP A 195 -12.04 7.04 -13.72
C ASP A 195 -12.45 5.58 -13.46
N PHE A 196 -13.73 5.27 -13.57
CA PHE A 196 -14.25 3.91 -13.38
C PHE A 196 -13.73 2.96 -14.44
N THR A 197 -13.78 3.40 -15.70
CA THR A 197 -13.27 2.64 -16.84
C THR A 197 -11.76 2.42 -16.73
N LYS A 198 -11.00 3.47 -16.39
CA LYS A 198 -9.55 3.38 -16.19
C LYS A 198 -9.19 2.45 -15.03
N THR A 199 -9.91 2.54 -13.90
CA THR A 199 -9.65 1.68 -12.74
C THR A 199 -9.89 0.22 -13.07
N ARG A 200 -11.00 -0.09 -13.75
CA ARG A 200 -11.27 -1.46 -14.20
C ARG A 200 -10.23 -1.95 -15.20
N ALA A 201 -9.84 -1.11 -16.16
CA ALA A 201 -8.84 -1.48 -17.15
C ALA A 201 -7.51 -1.85 -16.49
N TYR A 202 -7.05 -1.07 -15.50
CA TYR A 202 -5.87 -1.42 -14.74
C TYR A 202 -6.03 -2.71 -13.94
N GLU A 203 -7.18 -2.91 -13.28
CA GLU A 203 -7.43 -4.16 -12.55
C GLU A 203 -7.35 -5.36 -13.50
N ALA A 204 -8.00 -5.30 -14.66
CA ALA A 204 -7.98 -6.38 -15.65
C ALA A 204 -6.58 -6.61 -16.27
N GLU A 205 -5.86 -5.54 -16.60
CA GLU A 205 -4.49 -5.61 -17.13
C GLU A 205 -3.57 -6.33 -16.14
N PHE A 206 -3.57 -5.89 -14.87
CA PHE A 206 -2.70 -6.45 -13.86
C PHE A 206 -3.17 -7.83 -13.36
N ASP A 207 -4.46 -8.13 -13.48
CA ASP A 207 -4.99 -9.47 -13.28
C ASP A 207 -4.41 -10.45 -14.31
N GLY A 208 -4.36 -10.07 -15.59
CA GLY A 208 -3.75 -10.88 -16.64
C GLY A 208 -2.24 -10.98 -16.48
N ARG A 209 -1.59 -9.86 -16.17
CA ARG A 209 -0.13 -9.75 -16.01
C ARG A 209 0.45 -10.65 -14.92
N PHE A 210 -0.28 -10.83 -13.82
CA PHE A 210 0.13 -11.66 -12.68
C PHE A 210 -0.68 -12.96 -12.56
N ALA A 211 -1.29 -13.42 -13.66
CA ALA A 211 -2.15 -14.61 -13.66
C ALA A 211 -1.41 -15.92 -13.29
N THR A 212 -0.09 -15.97 -13.51
CA THR A 212 0.75 -17.12 -13.19
C THR A 212 1.31 -17.11 -11.77
N HIS A 213 1.12 -16.03 -11.02
CA HIS A 213 1.60 -15.90 -9.65
C HIS A 213 0.59 -16.49 -8.67
N ASP A 214 1.08 -16.91 -7.50
CA ASP A 214 0.19 -17.11 -6.36
C ASP A 214 -0.33 -15.74 -5.90
N ARG A 215 -1.62 -15.50 -6.13
CA ARG A 215 -2.27 -14.20 -5.95
C ARG A 215 -3.48 -14.32 -5.04
N TYR A 216 -3.61 -13.38 -4.10
CA TYR A 216 -4.79 -13.22 -3.25
C TYR A 216 -5.37 -11.81 -3.42
N ASP A 217 -6.64 -11.77 -3.85
CA ASP A 217 -7.39 -10.53 -4.04
C ASP A 217 -7.91 -10.02 -2.69
N VAL A 218 -7.36 -8.89 -2.23
CA VAL A 218 -7.77 -8.25 -0.97
C VAL A 218 -8.82 -7.18 -1.28
N MET A 219 -10.09 -7.48 -0.98
CA MET A 219 -11.16 -6.50 -1.12
C MET A 219 -11.23 -5.61 0.11
N TYR A 220 -11.10 -4.29 -0.09
CA TYR A 220 -11.18 -3.30 1.00
C TYR A 220 -12.42 -3.49 1.89
N GLU A 221 -13.59 -3.70 1.28
CA GLU A 221 -14.85 -3.83 2.00
C GLU A 221 -14.87 -5.07 2.91
N ASP A 222 -14.19 -6.15 2.52
CA ASP A 222 -14.14 -7.38 3.31
C ASP A 222 -13.15 -7.21 4.46
N LEU A 223 -11.97 -6.64 4.17
CA LEU A 223 -10.97 -6.31 5.19
C LEU A 223 -11.53 -5.34 6.24
N ALA A 224 -12.31 -4.34 5.81
CA ALA A 224 -12.91 -3.36 6.71
C ALA A 224 -14.13 -3.91 7.51
N ARG A 225 -14.81 -4.93 6.98
CA ARG A 225 -15.97 -5.57 7.62
C ARG A 225 -15.53 -6.60 8.65
N ASN A 226 -14.57 -7.46 8.31
CA ASN A 226 -14.09 -8.54 9.17
C ASN A 226 -12.57 -8.66 9.11
N GLU A 227 -11.89 -7.66 9.67
CA GLU A 227 -10.43 -7.53 9.68
C GLU A 227 -9.73 -8.81 10.15
N ALA A 228 -10.17 -9.40 11.27
CA ALA A 228 -9.54 -10.58 11.84
C ALA A 228 -9.60 -11.79 10.90
N ALA A 229 -10.75 -12.01 10.24
CA ALA A 229 -10.90 -13.13 9.32
C ALA A 229 -10.09 -12.94 8.03
N GLU A 230 -10.08 -11.73 7.47
CA GLU A 230 -9.26 -11.43 6.29
C GLU A 230 -7.76 -11.50 6.59
N MET A 231 -7.32 -10.98 7.73
CA MET A 231 -5.91 -11.06 8.12
C MET A 231 -5.46 -12.50 8.36
N ARG A 232 -6.31 -13.38 8.91
CA ARG A 232 -6.00 -14.82 8.97
C ARG A 232 -5.71 -15.42 7.60
N ARG A 233 -6.56 -15.13 6.61
CA ARG A 233 -6.39 -15.63 5.22
C ARG A 233 -5.12 -15.07 4.59
N ILE A 234 -4.85 -13.79 4.76
CA ILE A 234 -3.66 -13.11 4.23
C ILE A 234 -2.37 -13.68 4.88
N LEU A 235 -2.35 -13.87 6.20
CA LEU A 235 -1.18 -14.44 6.88
C LEU A 235 -0.94 -15.89 6.47
N ALA A 236 -2.00 -16.70 6.37
CA ALA A 236 -1.92 -18.08 5.87
C ALA A 236 -1.38 -18.11 4.43
N PHE A 237 -1.90 -17.25 3.55
CA PHE A 237 -1.40 -17.08 2.19
C PHE A 237 0.08 -16.71 2.14
N LEU A 238 0.55 -15.83 3.03
CA LEU A 238 1.97 -15.47 3.12
C LEU A 238 2.84 -16.55 3.81
N GLY A 239 2.26 -17.60 4.38
CA GLY A 239 2.97 -18.64 5.13
C GLY A 239 3.48 -18.15 6.51
N VAL A 240 2.80 -17.16 7.08
CA VAL A 240 3.12 -16.56 8.38
C VAL A 240 2.17 -17.12 9.44
N PRO A 241 2.67 -17.53 10.63
CA PRO A 241 1.82 -17.96 11.74
C PRO A 241 0.75 -16.91 12.08
N GLU A 242 -0.42 -17.38 12.53
CA GLU A 242 -1.43 -16.45 13.02
C GLU A 242 -0.97 -15.81 14.34
N LYS A 243 -1.05 -14.49 14.39
CA LYS A 243 -0.93 -13.71 15.62
C LYS A 243 -2.03 -12.66 15.60
N ALA A 244 -2.73 -12.46 16.72
CA ALA A 244 -3.66 -11.36 16.86
C ALA A 244 -2.89 -10.03 16.68
N VAL A 245 -3.12 -9.35 15.56
CA VAL A 245 -2.54 -8.04 15.27
C VAL A 245 -3.51 -6.97 15.73
N ALA A 246 -3.04 -6.03 16.56
CA ALA A 246 -3.78 -4.81 16.84
C ALA A 246 -3.40 -3.75 15.78
N PRO A 247 -4.35 -3.15 15.05
CA PRO A 247 -4.03 -2.17 14.02
C PRO A 247 -3.37 -0.92 14.62
N SER A 248 -2.31 -0.43 13.97
CA SER A 248 -1.74 0.91 14.27
C SER A 248 -2.47 2.06 13.57
N THR A 249 -3.45 1.73 12.70
CA THR A 249 -4.22 2.71 11.94
C THR A 249 -5.68 2.70 12.41
N VAL A 250 -6.18 3.88 12.77
CA VAL A 250 -7.57 4.05 13.20
C VAL A 250 -8.46 3.98 11.97
N LYS A 251 -9.50 3.12 12.02
CA LYS A 251 -10.59 3.06 11.05
C LYS A 251 -11.09 4.48 10.76
N GLN A 252 -11.20 4.86 9.48
CA GLN A 252 -11.80 6.14 9.13
C GLN A 252 -13.15 6.25 9.84
N SER A 253 -13.28 7.26 10.70
CA SER A 253 -14.55 7.67 11.31
C SER A 253 -15.61 7.79 10.22
N LYS A 254 -16.84 7.32 10.54
CA LYS A 254 -18.02 7.25 9.65
C LYS A 254 -17.93 8.26 8.51
N SER A 255 -17.60 7.79 7.30
CA SER A 255 -17.66 8.68 6.13
C SER A 255 -19.11 9.12 5.99
N LEU A 256 -19.34 10.40 5.73
CA LEU A 256 -20.65 10.88 5.30
C LEU A 256 -21.18 9.98 4.17
N PRO A 257 -22.51 9.77 4.10
CA PRO A 257 -23.14 9.18 2.92
C PRO A 257 -22.61 9.85 1.64
N LEU A 258 -22.42 9.08 0.58
CA LEU A 258 -22.07 9.59 -0.74
C LEU A 258 -23.03 10.69 -1.21
N SER A 259 -24.32 10.54 -0.92
CA SER A 259 -25.36 11.54 -1.23
C SER A 259 -25.15 12.89 -0.54
N GLN A 260 -24.50 12.89 0.63
CA GLN A 260 -24.13 14.12 1.35
C GLN A 260 -22.73 14.61 1.00
N ALA A 261 -21.87 13.73 0.48
CA ALA A 261 -20.49 14.02 0.14
C ALA A 261 -20.29 14.54 -1.29
N ILE A 262 -21.22 14.27 -2.19
CA ILE A 262 -21.16 14.61 -3.60
C ILE A 262 -22.33 15.55 -3.92
N ALA A 263 -22.02 16.78 -4.31
CA ALA A 263 -23.01 17.84 -4.48
C ALA A 263 -24.06 17.49 -5.56
N ASN A 264 -23.65 16.82 -6.63
CA ASN A 264 -24.49 16.41 -7.76
C ASN A 264 -24.83 14.91 -7.74
N TYR A 265 -24.87 14.27 -6.56
CA TYR A 265 -25.06 12.82 -6.43
C TYR A 265 -26.32 12.29 -7.12
N ALA A 266 -27.47 12.93 -6.91
CA ALA A 266 -28.75 12.48 -7.49
C ALA A 266 -28.73 12.52 -9.02
N ALA A 267 -28.14 13.56 -9.61
CA ALA A 267 -27.98 13.68 -11.05
C ALA A 267 -27.07 12.59 -11.61
N LEU A 268 -25.92 12.33 -10.96
CA LEU A 268 -25.02 11.25 -11.36
C LEU A 268 -25.69 9.88 -11.23
N LYS A 269 -26.40 9.62 -10.13
CA LYS A 269 -27.14 8.36 -9.90
C LYS A 269 -28.16 8.12 -11.02
N ALA A 270 -28.89 9.16 -11.43
CA ALA A 270 -29.83 9.08 -12.53
C ALA A 270 -29.13 8.83 -13.89
N GLN A 271 -28.01 9.52 -14.16
CA GLN A 271 -27.27 9.35 -15.42
C GLN A 271 -26.59 7.98 -15.54
N PHE A 272 -26.07 7.43 -14.45
CA PHE A 272 -25.49 6.08 -14.42
C PHE A 272 -26.55 4.97 -14.28
N ALA A 273 -27.83 5.30 -14.15
CA ALA A 273 -28.88 4.30 -14.07
C ALA A 273 -28.89 3.40 -15.33
N GLY A 274 -29.05 2.10 -15.14
CA GLY A 274 -29.00 1.12 -16.24
C GLY A 274 -27.59 0.81 -16.76
N THR A 275 -26.54 1.49 -16.27
CA THR A 275 -25.16 1.10 -16.52
C THR A 275 -24.67 0.14 -15.44
N GLU A 276 -23.60 -0.58 -15.72
CA GLU A 276 -22.91 -1.43 -14.73
C GLU A 276 -22.32 -0.64 -13.54
N TRP A 277 -22.13 0.66 -13.69
CA TRP A 277 -21.60 1.54 -12.65
C TRP A 277 -22.67 1.99 -11.64
N ALA A 278 -23.95 1.71 -11.92
CA ALA A 278 -25.06 2.06 -11.05
C ALA A 278 -24.87 1.53 -9.61
N ALA A 279 -24.24 0.36 -9.45
CA ALA A 279 -23.98 -0.28 -8.16
C ALA A 279 -23.08 0.55 -7.22
N PHE A 280 -22.35 1.55 -7.73
CA PHE A 280 -21.53 2.42 -6.89
C PHE A 280 -22.34 3.49 -6.14
N PHE A 281 -23.57 3.74 -6.57
CA PHE A 281 -24.49 4.70 -5.96
C PHE A 281 -25.37 4.02 -4.90
N THR A 282 -24.77 3.77 -3.73
CA THR A 282 -25.34 2.92 -2.66
C THR A 282 -26.34 3.61 -1.71
N ASP A 283 -26.59 4.90 -1.88
CA ASP A 283 -27.42 5.71 -0.97
C ASP A 283 -28.75 6.08 -1.63
#